data_AF-A0A5U6FNI3-F1
#
_entry.id   AF-A0A5U6FNI3-F1
#
_cell.length_a   1.000
_cell.length_b   1.000
_cell.length_c   1.000
_cell.angle_alpha   90.00
_cell.angle_beta   90.00
_cell.angle_gamma   90.00
#
_symmetry.space_group_name_H-M   'P 1'
#
loop_
_entity.id
_entity.type
_entity.pdbx_description
1 polymer ?
#
loop_
_entity_poly.entity_id
_entity_poly.type
_entity_poly.pdbx_seq_one_letter_code
_entity_poly.pdbx_strand_id
1 'polypeptide(L)'
;MLKPDSLRRALTDAVTVLKTSPEMLRIFVDNGSIASTLATSLSFEKRYTLNVIVTDFTGDFDLLIVPVLAWLRENQPDIMTTDEGQKKGFTFYA
;
A
#
# COMPACT_ATOMS: atom_id res chain seq x y z
N MET A 1 9.28 -8.39 -2.46
CA MET A 1 7.82 -8.62 -2.48
C MET A 1 7.24 -7.55 -3.41
N LEU A 2 6.61 -7.90 -4.53
CA LEU A 2 6.39 -6.92 -5.61
C LEU A 2 5.59 -5.67 -5.19
N LYS A 3 4.48 -5.85 -4.46
CA LYS A 3 3.60 -4.73 -4.07
C LYS A 3 4.25 -3.74 -3.09
N PRO A 4 4.79 -4.15 -1.91
CA PRO A 4 5.50 -3.23 -1.00
C PRO A 4 6.62 -2.46 -1.67
N ASP A 5 7.45 -3.13 -2.47
CA ASP A 5 8.58 -2.52 -3.16
C ASP A 5 8.11 -1.53 -4.24
N SER A 6 7.04 -1.84 -4.96
CA SER A 6 6.45 -0.94 -5.96
C SER A 6 5.78 0.29 -5.32
N LEU A 7 5.09 0.13 -4.19
CA LEU A 7 4.48 1.25 -3.48
C LEU A 7 5.55 2.19 -2.90
N ARG A 8 6.64 1.62 -2.36
CA ARG A 8 7.81 2.41 -1.93
C ARG A 8 8.32 3.28 -3.08
N ARG A 9 8.52 2.70 -4.26
CA ARG A 9 8.98 3.44 -5.45
C ARG A 9 8.01 4.54 -5.83
N ALA A 10 6.71 4.24 -5.93
CA ALA A 10 5.69 5.23 -6.25
C ALA A 10 5.71 6.43 -5.28
N LEU A 11 5.86 6.17 -3.97
CA LEU A 11 5.98 7.22 -2.96
C LEU A 11 7.29 8.03 -3.09
N THR A 12 8.43 7.36 -3.24
CA THR A 12 9.73 8.05 -3.35
C THR A 12 9.90 8.81 -4.67
N ASP A 13 9.23 8.38 -5.74
CA ASP A 13 9.27 9.06 -7.03
C ASP A 13 8.35 10.29 -7.04
N ALA A 14 7.21 10.23 -6.33
CA ALA A 14 6.29 11.35 -6.23
C ALA A 14 6.69 12.38 -5.16
N VAL A 15 7.33 11.94 -4.07
CA VAL A 15 7.64 12.77 -2.90
C VAL A 15 9.15 12.78 -2.64
N THR A 16 9.83 13.80 -3.16
CA THR A 16 11.31 13.91 -3.14
C THR A 16 11.92 13.76 -1.76
N VAL A 17 11.27 14.27 -0.70
CA VAL A 17 11.82 14.17 0.66
C VAL A 17 11.93 12.71 1.14
N LEU A 18 10.99 11.84 0.76
CA LEU A 18 11.06 10.41 1.10
C LEU A 18 12.20 9.69 0.36
N LYS A 19 12.64 10.24 -0.77
CA LYS A 19 13.78 9.74 -1.54
C LYS A 19 15.11 10.14 -0.91
N THR A 20 15.20 11.37 -0.41
CA THR A 20 16.43 11.89 0.25
C THR A 20 16.56 11.44 1.70
N SER A 21 15.44 11.09 2.35
CA SER A 21 15.35 10.65 3.74
C SER A 21 14.59 9.31 3.83
N PRO A 22 15.20 8.20 3.40
CA PRO A 22 14.55 6.88 3.34
C PRO A 22 14.10 6.34 4.70
N GLU A 23 14.71 6.81 5.80
CA GLU A 23 14.37 6.49 7.18
C GLU A 23 12.97 6.99 7.59
N MET A 24 12.47 8.06 6.95
CA MET A 24 11.13 8.58 7.17
C MET A 24 10.05 7.60 6.70
N LEU A 25 10.36 6.69 5.76
CA LEU A 25 9.39 5.80 5.13
C LEU A 25 9.60 4.32 5.50
N ARG A 26 8.69 3.78 6.29
CA ARG A 26 8.65 2.35 6.63
C ARG A 26 7.41 1.73 5.99
N ILE A 27 7.63 0.66 5.23
CA ILE A 27 6.56 -0.12 4.61
C ILE A 27 6.74 -1.57 5.01
N PHE A 28 5.71 -2.18 5.57
CA PHE A 28 5.73 -3.57 5.98
C PHE A 28 4.35 -4.21 5.87
N VAL A 29 4.35 -5.54 5.81
CA VAL A 29 3.14 -6.35 5.72
C VAL A 29 2.76 -6.85 7.12
N ASP A 30 1.47 -6.80 7.42
CA ASP A 30 0.89 -7.33 8.66
C ASP A 30 -0.42 -8.10 8.37
N ASN A 31 -0.90 -8.88 9.34
CA ASN A 31 -2.15 -9.65 9.27
C ASN A 31 -2.24 -10.55 8.02
N GLY A 32 -1.12 -11.20 7.68
CA GLY A 32 -1.02 -12.04 6.49
C GLY A 32 -1.81 -13.35 6.63
N SER A 33 -2.53 -13.72 5.58
CA SER A 33 -3.15 -15.03 5.41
C SER A 33 -3.00 -15.54 3.98
N ILE A 34 -3.04 -16.86 3.82
CA ILE A 34 -2.99 -17.53 2.52
C ILE A 34 -4.34 -18.14 2.24
N ALA A 35 -4.99 -17.70 1.17
CA ALA A 35 -6.17 -18.35 0.66
C ALA A 35 -5.77 -19.34 -0.45
N SER A 36 -6.17 -20.59 -0.30
CA SER A 36 -5.95 -21.64 -1.29
C SER A 36 -7.14 -22.61 -1.28
N THR A 37 -7.29 -23.38 -2.35
CA THR A 37 -8.33 -24.40 -2.47
C THR A 37 -7.69 -25.76 -2.76
N LEU A 38 -8.42 -26.85 -2.54
CA LEU A 38 -7.96 -28.20 -2.91
C LEU A 38 -8.14 -28.47 -4.42
N ALA A 39 -7.80 -27.49 -5.26
CA ALA A 39 -7.76 -27.65 -6.71
C ALA A 39 -6.55 -28.50 -7.11
N THR A 40 -6.59 -29.07 -8.31
CA THR A 40 -5.45 -29.83 -8.87
C THR A 40 -4.19 -28.96 -9.01
N SER A 41 -4.35 -27.65 -9.22
CA SER A 41 -3.26 -26.68 -9.27
C SER A 41 -2.98 -26.06 -7.90
N LEU A 42 -1.70 -25.80 -7.60
CA LEU A 42 -1.25 -25.14 -6.36
C LEU A 42 -1.37 -23.60 -6.42
N SER A 43 -2.54 -23.10 -6.81
CA SER A 43 -2.83 -21.66 -6.81
C SER A 43 -3.14 -21.15 -5.40
N PHE A 44 -2.63 -19.98 -5.06
CA PHE A 44 -2.93 -19.33 -3.79
C PHE A 44 -2.94 -17.81 -3.95
N GLU A 45 -3.63 -17.15 -3.03
CA GLU A 45 -3.71 -15.71 -2.91
C GLU A 45 -3.10 -15.28 -1.57
N LYS A 46 -2.23 -14.26 -1.59
CA LYS A 46 -1.71 -13.63 -0.39
C LYS A 46 -2.63 -12.47 0.00
N ARG A 47 -3.28 -12.58 1.14
CA ARG A 47 -4.11 -11.53 1.73
C ARG A 47 -3.39 -10.92 2.92
N TYR A 48 -3.30 -9.61 2.97
CA TYR A 48 -2.57 -8.92 4.02
C TYR A 48 -2.89 -7.42 4.08
N THR A 49 -2.57 -6.81 5.21
CA THR A 49 -2.55 -5.35 5.36
C THR A 49 -1.16 -4.82 5.01
N LEU A 50 -1.10 -3.80 4.15
CA LEU A 50 0.14 -3.09 3.83
C LEU A 50 0.19 -1.79 4.64
N ASN A 51 1.04 -1.75 5.65
CA ASN A 51 1.20 -0.58 6.51
C ASN A 51 2.28 0.33 5.94
N VAL A 52 1.95 1.61 5.80
CA VAL A 52 2.86 2.69 5.43
C VAL A 52 2.96 3.63 6.61
N ILE A 53 4.16 3.72 7.20
CA ILE A 53 4.46 4.66 8.27
C ILE A 53 5.38 5.72 7.69
N VAL A 54 4.96 6.98 7.85
CA VAL A 54 5.77 8.15 7.53
C VAL A 54 6.00 8.93 8.82
N THR A 55 7.26 9.20 9.16
CA THR A 55 7.64 10.04 10.32
C THR A 55 8.30 11.33 9.87
N ASP A 56 8.24 12.36 10.72
CA ASP A 56 8.95 13.63 10.55
C ASP A 56 8.63 14.38 9.23
N PHE A 57 7.49 14.05 8.63
CA PHE A 57 7.01 14.68 7.40
C PHE A 57 6.36 16.02 7.72
N THR A 58 6.91 17.09 7.15
CA THR A 58 6.48 18.47 7.38
C THR A 58 5.65 19.04 6.22
N GLY A 59 5.47 18.26 5.15
CA GLY A 59 4.65 18.63 4.00
C GLY A 59 3.15 18.39 4.24
N ASP A 60 2.35 18.79 3.27
CA ASP A 60 0.92 18.50 3.25
C ASP A 60 0.68 16.99 3.13
N PHE A 61 -0.13 16.42 4.01
CA PHE A 61 -0.47 14.99 4.04
C PHE A 61 -1.09 14.52 2.72
N ASP A 62 -1.79 15.40 1.99
CA ASP A 62 -2.36 15.08 0.68
C ASP A 62 -1.28 14.69 -0.36
N LEU A 63 -0.04 15.16 -0.19
CA LEU A 63 1.11 14.76 -1.01
C LEU A 63 1.47 13.28 -0.86
N LEU A 64 1.09 12.66 0.26
CA LEU A 64 1.25 11.22 0.50
C LEU A 64 0.03 10.43 0.01
N ILE A 65 -1.18 10.98 0.20
CA ILE A 65 -2.43 10.32 -0.20
C ILE A 65 -2.50 10.14 -1.72
N VAL A 66 -2.24 11.20 -2.49
CA VAL A 66 -2.46 11.19 -3.93
C VAL A 66 -1.63 10.11 -4.66
N PRO A 67 -0.32 9.94 -4.39
CA PRO A 67 0.47 8.86 -4.97
C PRO A 67 -0.01 7.46 -4.56
N VAL A 68 -0.48 7.28 -3.33
CA VAL A 68 -1.07 6.01 -2.89
C VAL A 68 -2.34 5.70 -3.67
N LEU A 69 -3.23 6.68 -3.85
CA LEU A 69 -4.45 6.52 -4.65
C LEU A 69 -4.14 6.19 -6.12
N ALA A 70 -3.14 6.84 -6.71
CA ALA A 70 -2.69 6.54 -8.07
C ALA A 70 -2.17 5.10 -8.16
N TRP A 71 -1.33 4.67 -7.21
CA TRP A 71 -0.81 3.31 -7.16
C TRP A 71 -1.90 2.25 -6.93
N LEU A 72 -2.85 2.52 -6.04
CA LEU A 72 -3.99 1.64 -5.73
C LEU A 72 -4.85 1.41 -6.97
N ARG A 73 -5.12 2.45 -7.75
CA ARG A 73 -5.91 2.35 -8.99
C ARG A 73 -5.35 1.31 -9.96
N GLU A 74 -4.03 1.22 -10.06
CA GLU A 74 -3.36 0.29 -10.97
C GLU A 74 -3.16 -1.10 -10.35
N ASN A 75 -2.84 -1.15 -9.06
CA ASN A 75 -2.39 -2.38 -8.42
C ASN A 75 -3.47 -3.11 -7.63
N GLN A 76 -4.47 -2.40 -7.10
CA GLN A 76 -5.58 -2.89 -6.27
C GLN A 76 -6.87 -2.06 -6.49
N PRO A 77 -7.43 -2.07 -7.71
CA PRO A 77 -8.62 -1.27 -8.04
C PRO A 77 -9.85 -1.65 -7.22
N ASP A 78 -9.91 -2.89 -6.71
CA ASP A 78 -10.99 -3.42 -5.87
C ASP A 78 -11.22 -2.60 -4.59
N ILE A 79 -10.16 -1.98 -4.06
CA ILE A 79 -10.25 -1.04 -2.93
C ILE A 79 -11.12 0.18 -3.29
N MET A 80 -11.16 0.58 -4.56
CA MET A 80 -11.92 1.77 -5.00
C MET A 80 -13.27 1.41 -5.66
N THR A 81 -13.46 0.17 -6.09
CA THR A 81 -14.65 -0.25 -6.86
C THR A 81 -15.66 -1.09 -6.08
N THR A 82 -15.31 -1.58 -4.90
CA THR A 82 -16.21 -2.38 -4.05
C THR A 82 -16.67 -1.58 -2.82
N ASP A 83 -17.89 -1.84 -2.33
CA ASP A 83 -18.40 -1.18 -1.12
C ASP A 83 -17.53 -1.48 0.11
N GLU A 84 -17.07 -2.73 0.25
CA GLU A 84 -16.15 -3.12 1.32
C GLU A 84 -14.79 -2.44 1.18
N GLY A 85 -14.23 -2.41 -0.04
CA GLY A 85 -12.97 -1.74 -0.35
C GLY A 85 -13.01 -0.24 -0.03
N GLN A 86 -14.07 0.45 -0.44
CA GLN A 86 -14.22 1.90 -0.18
C GLN A 86 -14.32 2.22 1.32
N LYS A 87 -14.92 1.31 2.10
CA LYS A 87 -15.08 1.49 3.55
C LYS A 87 -13.84 1.14 4.36
N LYS A 88 -13.00 0.19 3.90
CA LYS A 88 -11.95 -0.42 4.73
C LYS A 88 -10.59 -0.59 4.06
N GLY A 89 -10.51 -0.45 2.73
CA GLY A 89 -9.33 -0.83 1.94
C GLY A 89 -8.20 0.19 1.94
N PHE A 90 -8.51 1.47 2.20
CA PHE A 90 -7.50 2.51 2.39
C PHE A 90 -7.90 3.43 3.54
N THR A 91 -7.17 3.34 4.65
CA THR A 91 -7.43 4.06 5.90
C THR A 91 -6.15 4.70 6.40
N PHE A 92 -6.27 5.80 7.15
CA PHE A 92 -5.13 6.46 7.76
C PHE A 92 -5.44 6.87 9.20
N TYR A 93 -4.37 7.13 9.95
CA TYR A 93 -4.39 7.83 11.23
C TYR A 93 -3.16 8.76 11.23
N ALA A 94 -3.29 9.95 11.80
CA ALA A 94 -2.26 10.98 11.85
C ALA A 94 -2.27 11.65 13.21
#